data_AF-A0A2K8L3V2-F1
#
_entry.id   AF-A0A2K8L3V2-F1
#
_cell.length_a   1.000
_cell.length_b   1.000
_cell.length_c   1.000
_cell.angle_alpha   90.00
_cell.angle_beta   90.00
_cell.angle_gamma   90.00
#
_symmetry.space_group_name_H-M   'P 1'
#
loop_
_entity.id
_entity.type
_entity.pdbx_description
1 polymer ?
#
loop_
_entity_poly.entity_id
_entity_poly.type
_entity_poly.pdbx_seq_one_letter_code
_entity_poly.pdbx_strand_id
1 'polypeptide(L)'
;MPLTDAEIEATKVPYGRNQYKVSDGGGLYLLVKSSGRYWKLAYRFEGKQKSLALGVYPSVALEEAREKRDAAKALLAQNIDPGELRKQERIEQRAATDSQETSEEPSNKLRSERPAALSQEEQQNLEDRRLCILMILAGSKTYATNEAQLLQDLEDQGHGISFDRLRTDIAWLYEQHAVQLKSGALWGVYLTHSGLDAAQGRMWIPGIKRPETDVQAD
;
A
#
# COMPACT_ATOMS: atom_id res chain seq x y z
N MET A 1 -29.18 -20.63 0.60
CA MET A 1 -30.41 -19.84 0.49
C MET A 1 -30.06 -18.60 -0.31
N PRO A 2 -30.88 -18.19 -1.28
CA PRO A 2 -30.67 -16.93 -2.00
C PRO A 2 -30.81 -15.76 -1.04
N LEU A 3 -29.97 -14.73 -1.21
CA LEU A 3 -30.08 -13.50 -0.43
C LEU A 3 -31.24 -12.64 -0.92
N THR A 4 -31.74 -11.82 0.00
CA THR A 4 -32.64 -10.69 -0.28
C THR A 4 -31.97 -9.38 0.09
N ASP A 5 -32.37 -8.27 -0.55
CA ASP A 5 -31.79 -6.95 -0.29
C ASP A 5 -31.96 -6.51 1.17
N ALA A 6 -33.09 -6.87 1.79
CA ALA A 6 -33.34 -6.64 3.21
C ALA A 6 -32.34 -7.37 4.12
N GLU A 7 -31.99 -8.62 3.81
CA GLU A 7 -30.98 -9.38 4.55
C GLU A 7 -29.57 -8.80 4.36
N ILE A 8 -29.26 -8.31 3.16
CA ILE A 8 -27.98 -7.67 2.85
C ILE A 8 -27.78 -6.41 3.68
N GLU A 9 -28.82 -5.58 3.77
CA GLU A 9 -28.77 -4.33 4.53
C GLU A 9 -28.69 -4.57 6.04
N ALA A 10 -29.47 -5.54 6.55
CA ALA A 10 -29.46 -5.95 7.95
C ALA A 10 -28.15 -6.64 8.38
N THR A 11 -27.40 -7.21 7.42
CA THR A 11 -26.15 -7.90 7.72
C THR A 11 -25.06 -6.94 8.17
N LYS A 12 -24.59 -7.15 9.40
CA LYS A 12 -23.41 -6.49 9.98
C LYS A 12 -22.34 -7.52 10.31
N VAL A 13 -21.09 -7.06 10.42
CA VAL A 13 -20.00 -7.92 10.89
C VAL A 13 -20.25 -8.25 12.37
N PRO A 14 -20.26 -9.54 12.77
CA PRO A 14 -20.44 -9.93 14.16
C PRO A 14 -19.34 -9.36 15.06
N TYR A 15 -19.69 -9.06 16.31
CA TYR A 15 -18.74 -8.56 17.30
C TYR A 15 -17.54 -9.51 17.45
N GLY A 16 -16.32 -8.96 17.40
CA GLY A 16 -15.07 -9.73 17.47
C GLY A 16 -14.60 -10.37 16.16
N ARG A 17 -15.24 -10.08 15.01
CA ARG A 17 -14.75 -10.50 13.68
C ARG A 17 -14.44 -9.31 12.79
N ASN A 18 -13.45 -9.46 11.91
CA ASN A 18 -13.08 -8.43 10.94
C ASN A 18 -13.84 -8.55 9.60
N GLN A 19 -14.44 -9.72 9.34
CA GLN A 19 -15.20 -9.99 8.13
C GLN A 19 -16.25 -11.08 8.33
N TYR A 20 -17.32 -11.02 7.56
CA TYR A 20 -18.39 -12.00 7.54
C TYR A 20 -18.77 -12.34 6.09
N LYS A 21 -18.98 -13.63 5.81
CA LYS A 21 -19.34 -14.11 4.48
C LYS A 21 -20.79 -14.56 4.50
N VAL A 22 -21.59 -14.03 3.59
CA VAL A 22 -22.99 -14.41 3.43
C VAL A 22 -23.20 -14.98 2.03
N SER A 23 -23.59 -16.23 1.94
CA SER A 23 -23.72 -16.94 0.66
C SER A 23 -25.05 -16.63 -0.01
N ASP A 24 -25.01 -16.23 -1.29
CA ASP A 24 -26.19 -16.16 -2.18
C ASP A 24 -26.44 -17.48 -2.92
N GLY A 25 -25.38 -18.27 -3.11
CA GLY A 25 -25.46 -19.58 -3.77
C GLY A 25 -24.76 -19.61 -5.13
N GLY A 26 -24.51 -20.83 -5.63
CA GLY A 26 -23.76 -21.02 -6.87
C GLY A 26 -22.33 -20.47 -6.83
N GLY A 27 -21.73 -20.38 -5.65
CA GLY A 27 -20.40 -19.79 -5.42
C GLY A 27 -20.41 -18.27 -5.17
N LEU A 28 -21.54 -17.57 -5.39
CA LEU A 28 -21.68 -16.16 -5.09
C LEU A 28 -21.89 -15.94 -3.60
N TYR A 29 -21.16 -14.98 -3.03
CA TYR A 29 -21.31 -14.54 -1.66
C TYR A 29 -20.99 -13.06 -1.50
N LEU A 30 -21.63 -12.43 -0.52
CA LEU A 30 -21.30 -11.11 -0.04
C LEU A 30 -20.25 -11.21 1.06
N LEU A 31 -19.15 -10.49 0.89
CA LEU A 31 -18.13 -10.31 1.93
C LEU A 31 -18.37 -8.96 2.62
N VAL A 32 -18.85 -9.00 3.85
CA VAL A 32 -19.09 -7.83 4.69
C VAL A 32 -17.88 -7.57 5.56
N LYS A 33 -17.30 -6.37 5.45
CA LYS A 33 -16.20 -5.86 6.27
C LYS A 33 -16.61 -4.54 6.93
N SER A 34 -15.82 -4.05 7.88
CA SER A 34 -15.97 -2.69 8.41
C SER A 34 -15.86 -1.63 7.31
N SER A 35 -15.03 -1.85 6.29
CA SER A 35 -14.82 -0.90 5.19
C SER A 35 -15.88 -0.94 4.09
N GLY A 36 -16.75 -1.94 4.06
CA GLY A 36 -17.75 -2.07 3.00
C GLY A 36 -18.17 -3.51 2.71
N ARG A 37 -19.01 -3.66 1.67
CA ARG A 37 -19.63 -4.92 1.28
C ARG A 37 -19.24 -5.27 -0.16
N TYR A 38 -18.69 -6.46 -0.37
CA TYR A 38 -18.07 -6.85 -1.64
C TYR A 38 -18.70 -8.12 -2.20
N TRP A 39 -19.18 -8.07 -3.44
CA TRP A 39 -19.64 -9.25 -4.16
C TRP A 39 -18.45 -10.08 -4.63
N LYS A 40 -18.41 -11.36 -4.26
CA LYS A 40 -17.35 -12.27 -4.65
C LYS A 40 -17.92 -13.61 -5.12
N LEU A 41 -17.28 -14.19 -6.11
CA LEU A 41 -17.58 -15.52 -6.63
C LEU A 41 -16.42 -16.46 -6.29
N ALA A 42 -16.69 -17.53 -5.56
CA ALA A 42 -15.77 -18.65 -5.39
C ALA A 42 -15.97 -19.65 -6.54
N TYR A 43 -14.88 -20.04 -7.19
CA TYR A 43 -14.90 -21.00 -8.30
C TYR A 43 -13.65 -21.89 -8.26
N ARG A 44 -13.65 -22.94 -9.10
CA ARG A 44 -12.47 -23.75 -9.35
C ARG A 44 -12.12 -23.69 -10.82
N PHE A 45 -10.84 -23.59 -11.11
CA PHE A 45 -10.29 -23.64 -12.47
C PHE A 45 -8.97 -24.40 -12.40
N GLU A 46 -8.75 -25.35 -13.32
CA GLU A 46 -7.56 -26.21 -13.35
C GLU A 46 -7.24 -26.86 -11.98
N GLY A 47 -8.26 -27.34 -11.28
CA GLY A 47 -8.11 -27.99 -9.97
C GLY A 47 -7.80 -27.03 -8.80
N LYS A 48 -7.57 -25.73 -9.05
CA LYS A 48 -7.29 -24.72 -8.02
C LYS A 48 -8.55 -23.95 -7.63
N GLN A 49 -8.72 -23.68 -6.34
CA GLN A 49 -9.79 -22.81 -5.85
C GLN A 49 -9.38 -21.35 -6.01
N LYS A 50 -10.24 -20.56 -6.67
CA LYS A 50 -10.02 -19.13 -6.95
C LYS A 50 -11.23 -18.32 -6.49
N SER A 51 -11.05 -17.00 -6.41
CA SER A 51 -12.10 -16.05 -6.05
C SER A 51 -12.06 -14.84 -6.96
N LEU A 52 -13.20 -14.52 -7.56
CA LEU A 52 -13.40 -13.36 -8.45
C LEU A 52 -14.18 -12.27 -7.71
N ALA A 53 -13.72 -11.03 -7.78
CA ALA A 53 -14.50 -9.88 -7.31
C ALA A 53 -15.51 -9.47 -8.39
N LEU A 54 -16.79 -9.36 -8.05
CA LEU A 54 -17.88 -8.98 -8.96
C LEU A 54 -18.33 -7.52 -8.82
N GLY A 55 -18.03 -6.88 -7.68
CA GLY A 55 -18.42 -5.51 -7.42
C GLY A 55 -18.46 -5.15 -5.95
N VAL A 56 -18.87 -3.91 -5.67
CA VAL A 56 -19.08 -3.38 -4.32
C VAL A 56 -20.55 -2.99 -4.19
N TYR A 57 -21.20 -3.39 -3.10
CA TYR A 57 -22.56 -2.96 -2.80
C TYR A 57 -22.51 -1.60 -2.07
N PRO A 58 -23.40 -0.62 -2.38
CA PRO A 58 -24.60 -0.73 -3.22
C PRO A 58 -24.38 -0.42 -4.72
N SER A 59 -23.18 -0.03 -5.14
CA SER A 59 -22.89 0.31 -6.55
C SER A 59 -23.21 -0.81 -7.53
N VAL A 60 -23.08 -2.07 -7.10
CA VAL A 60 -23.55 -3.26 -7.81
C VAL A 60 -24.65 -3.91 -6.98
N ALA A 61 -25.86 -3.90 -7.52
CA ALA A 61 -27.03 -4.50 -6.89
C ALA A 61 -26.93 -6.04 -6.88
N LEU A 62 -27.78 -6.70 -6.08
CA LEU A 62 -27.80 -8.16 -5.99
C LEU A 62 -28.10 -8.83 -7.34
N GLU A 63 -29.05 -8.27 -8.10
CA GLU A 63 -29.42 -8.78 -9.43
C GLU A 63 -28.24 -8.71 -10.40
N GLU A 64 -27.60 -7.55 -10.51
CA GLU A 64 -26.39 -7.37 -11.34
C GLU A 64 -25.24 -8.29 -10.89
N ALA A 65 -25.10 -8.55 -9.59
CA ALA A 65 -24.12 -9.50 -9.07
C ALA A 65 -24.42 -10.95 -9.51
N ARG A 66 -25.70 -11.33 -9.63
CA ARG A 66 -26.13 -12.64 -10.16
C ARG A 66 -25.89 -12.76 -11.66
N GLU A 67 -26.17 -11.71 -12.43
CA GLU A 67 -25.85 -11.66 -13.86
C GLU A 67 -24.34 -11.85 -14.09
N LYS A 68 -23.51 -11.10 -13.36
CA LYS A 68 -22.04 -11.23 -13.42
C LYS A 68 -21.55 -12.62 -13.00
N ARG A 69 -22.23 -13.29 -12.07
CA ARG A 69 -21.93 -14.67 -11.69
C ARG A 69 -22.21 -15.61 -12.86
N ASP A 70 -23.35 -15.46 -13.53
CA ASP A 70 -23.76 -16.36 -14.60
C ASP A 70 -22.89 -16.17 -15.85
N ALA A 71 -22.52 -14.92 -16.17
CA ALA A 71 -21.50 -14.63 -17.17
C ALA A 71 -20.14 -15.28 -16.86
N ALA A 72 -19.66 -15.15 -15.62
CA ALA A 72 -18.40 -15.78 -15.21
C ALA A 72 -18.46 -17.32 -15.26
N LYS A 73 -19.60 -17.93 -14.97
CA LYS A 73 -19.81 -19.38 -15.12
C LYS A 73 -19.84 -19.83 -16.57
N ALA A 74 -20.43 -19.04 -17.46
CA ALA A 74 -20.42 -19.33 -18.90
C ALA A 74 -18.99 -19.38 -19.45
N LEU A 75 -18.11 -18.48 -18.99
CA LEU A 75 -16.69 -18.49 -19.33
C LEU A 75 -15.97 -19.73 -18.80
N LEU A 76 -16.23 -20.12 -17.55
CA LEU A 76 -15.66 -21.34 -16.97
C LEU A 76 -16.12 -22.60 -17.71
N ALA A 77 -17.35 -22.64 -18.20
CA ALA A 77 -17.86 -23.75 -19.01
C ALA A 77 -17.14 -23.87 -20.38
N GLN A 78 -16.63 -22.75 -20.90
CA GLN A 78 -15.78 -22.69 -22.09
C GLN A 78 -14.30 -22.92 -21.77
N ASN A 79 -13.98 -23.30 -20.52
CA ASN A 79 -12.62 -23.46 -20.02
C ASN A 79 -11.77 -22.17 -20.09
N ILE A 80 -12.41 -21.00 -19.97
CA ILE A 80 -11.77 -19.68 -19.92
C ILE A 80 -11.79 -19.19 -18.47
N ASP A 81 -10.65 -18.69 -17.97
CA ASP A 81 -10.57 -18.13 -16.61
C ASP A 81 -11.12 -16.69 -16.57
N PRO A 82 -12.28 -16.44 -15.91
CA PRO A 82 -12.87 -15.11 -15.84
C PRO A 82 -12.01 -14.12 -15.03
N GLY A 83 -11.06 -14.60 -14.22
CA GLY A 83 -10.12 -13.76 -13.49
C GLY A 83 -9.08 -13.09 -14.38
N GLU A 84 -8.60 -13.78 -15.43
CA GLU A 84 -7.63 -13.23 -16.37
C GLU A 84 -8.31 -12.25 -17.34
N LEU A 85 -9.54 -12.54 -17.80
CA LEU A 85 -10.32 -11.59 -18.61
C LEU A 85 -10.54 -10.26 -17.88
N ARG A 86 -10.97 -10.29 -16.61
CA ARG A 86 -11.11 -9.06 -15.82
C ARG A 86 -9.80 -8.34 -15.52
N LYS A 87 -8.68 -9.07 -15.53
CA LYS A 87 -7.36 -8.47 -15.37
C LYS A 87 -6.95 -7.76 -16.68
N GLN A 88 -7.21 -8.39 -17.82
CA GLN A 88 -7.00 -7.82 -19.16
C GLN A 88 -7.90 -6.61 -19.39
N GLU A 89 -9.21 -6.70 -19.15
CA GLU A 89 -10.13 -5.56 -19.25
C GLU A 89 -9.69 -4.38 -18.39
N ARG A 90 -9.13 -4.63 -17.20
CA ARG A 90 -8.61 -3.54 -16.34
C ARG A 90 -7.34 -2.92 -16.91
N ILE A 91 -6.48 -3.72 -17.53
CA ILE A 91 -5.27 -3.24 -18.20
C ILE A 91 -5.66 -2.45 -19.45
N GLU A 92 -6.61 -2.95 -20.23
CA GLU A 92 -7.12 -2.33 -21.44
C GLU A 92 -7.91 -1.06 -21.15
N GLN A 93 -8.78 -1.03 -20.13
CA GLN A 93 -9.43 0.20 -19.68
C GLN A 93 -8.40 1.24 -19.24
N ARG A 94 -7.35 0.82 -18.54
CA ARG A 94 -6.25 1.71 -18.14
C ARG A 94 -5.45 2.22 -19.33
N ALA A 95 -5.29 1.41 -20.38
CA ALA A 95 -4.59 1.80 -21.62
C ALA A 95 -5.47 2.63 -22.57
N ALA A 96 -6.79 2.38 -22.61
CA ALA A 96 -7.76 3.11 -23.41
C ALA A 96 -8.03 4.52 -22.85
N THR A 97 -8.04 4.66 -21.52
CA THR A 97 -8.01 5.99 -20.87
C THR A 97 -6.77 6.80 -21.27
N ASP A 98 -5.64 6.13 -21.56
CA ASP A 98 -4.39 6.77 -21.98
C ASP A 98 -4.38 7.15 -23.48
N SER A 99 -5.25 6.55 -24.30
CA SER A 99 -5.19 6.65 -25.77
C SER A 99 -6.24 7.58 -26.40
N GLN A 100 -7.17 8.14 -25.62
CA GLN A 100 -8.24 9.02 -26.14
C GLN A 100 -7.96 10.54 -25.94
N GLU A 101 -6.78 10.95 -25.48
CA GLU A 101 -6.39 12.37 -25.35
C GLU A 101 -5.57 12.92 -26.55
N THR A 102 -5.93 12.59 -27.80
CA THR A 102 -5.34 13.24 -28.99
C THR A 102 -6.42 13.82 -29.91
N SER A 103 -6.98 14.96 -29.52
CA SER A 103 -7.37 16.09 -30.37
C SER A 103 -8.25 17.02 -29.54
N GLU A 104 -7.95 18.32 -29.57
CA GLU A 104 -8.69 19.43 -28.95
C GLU A 104 -8.23 19.84 -27.52
N GLU A 105 -7.35 20.84 -27.47
CA GLU A 105 -7.30 21.79 -26.35
C GLU A 105 -8.47 22.78 -26.48
N PRO A 106 -9.18 23.14 -25.38
CA PRO A 106 -8.59 24.07 -24.42
C PRO A 106 -8.91 23.82 -22.93
N SER A 107 -8.10 24.49 -22.09
CA SER A 107 -8.26 24.69 -20.64
C SER A 107 -7.75 23.60 -19.69
N ASN A 108 -6.42 23.50 -19.66
CA ASN A 108 -5.60 23.45 -18.45
C ASN A 108 -6.34 23.46 -17.09
N LYS A 109 -6.46 22.27 -16.47
CA LYS A 109 -5.95 21.95 -15.12
C LYS A 109 -6.28 20.50 -14.81
N LEU A 110 -5.32 19.78 -14.23
CA LEU A 110 -5.40 18.38 -13.80
C LEU A 110 -5.07 17.28 -14.84
N ARG A 111 -4.16 17.54 -15.78
CA ARG A 111 -3.29 16.46 -16.24
C ARG A 111 -2.39 16.08 -15.08
N SER A 112 -2.42 14.81 -14.69
CA SER A 112 -1.58 14.22 -13.66
C SER A 112 -0.11 14.42 -14.05
N GLU A 113 0.48 15.52 -13.58
CA GLU A 113 1.91 15.72 -13.59
C GLU A 113 2.49 14.53 -12.84
N ARG A 114 3.32 13.73 -13.52
CA ARG A 114 4.31 12.91 -12.84
C ARG A 114 4.93 13.83 -11.78
N PRO A 115 4.92 13.46 -10.49
CA PRO A 115 5.29 14.40 -9.43
C PRO A 115 6.62 15.01 -9.83
N ALA A 116 6.66 16.35 -9.86
CA ALA A 116 7.84 17.09 -10.26
C ALA A 116 9.04 16.50 -9.52
N ALA A 117 10.17 16.36 -10.23
CA ALA A 117 11.42 15.97 -9.55
C ALA A 117 11.60 16.91 -8.35
N LEU A 118 11.92 16.33 -7.19
CA LEU A 118 12.10 17.13 -5.96
C LEU A 118 13.04 18.29 -6.27
N SER A 119 12.67 19.48 -5.81
CA SER A 119 13.58 20.62 -5.84
C SER A 119 14.87 20.27 -5.10
N GLN A 120 15.96 20.99 -5.39
CA GLN A 120 17.24 20.75 -4.73
C GLN A 120 17.13 20.86 -3.21
N GLU A 121 16.32 21.81 -2.72
CA GLU A 121 16.05 22.01 -1.29
C GLU A 121 15.26 20.85 -0.68
N GLU A 122 14.22 20.35 -1.37
CA GLU A 122 13.47 19.18 -0.90
C GLU A 122 14.32 17.90 -0.90
N GLN A 123 15.20 17.75 -1.90
CA GLN A 123 16.14 16.64 -1.97
C GLN A 123 17.13 16.70 -0.81
N GLN A 124 17.69 17.87 -0.51
CA GLN A 124 18.56 18.07 0.66
C GLN A 124 17.81 17.77 1.96
N ASN A 125 16.63 18.36 2.18
CA ASN A 125 15.83 18.10 3.38
C ASN A 125 15.49 16.61 3.57
N LEU A 126 15.31 15.87 2.48
CA LEU A 126 15.12 14.42 2.52
C LEU A 126 16.40 13.67 2.89
N GLU A 127 17.53 14.03 2.32
CA GLU A 127 18.84 13.42 2.60
C GLU A 127 19.31 13.70 4.04
N ASP A 128 19.11 14.93 4.53
CA ASP A 128 19.40 15.38 5.89
C ASP A 128 18.55 14.60 6.90
N ARG A 129 17.23 14.49 6.64
CA ARG A 129 16.32 13.74 7.52
C ARG A 129 16.70 12.27 7.63
N ARG A 130 17.10 11.63 6.52
CA ARG A 130 17.55 10.23 6.52
C ARG A 130 18.84 10.06 7.31
N LEU A 131 19.78 11.00 7.20
CA LEU A 131 20.98 11.01 8.03
C LEU A 131 20.62 11.15 9.51
N CYS A 132 19.70 12.06 9.85
CA CYS A 132 19.23 12.29 11.21
C CYS A 132 18.62 11.01 11.82
N ILE A 133 17.79 10.27 11.07
CA ILE A 133 17.26 8.96 11.50
C ILE A 133 18.39 8.02 11.91
N LEU A 134 19.43 7.89 11.08
CA LEU A 134 20.56 7.01 11.38
C LEU A 134 21.35 7.48 12.60
N MET A 135 21.53 8.80 12.77
CA MET A 135 22.21 9.38 13.94
C MET A 135 21.44 9.15 15.23
N ILE A 136 20.11 9.32 15.23
CA ILE A 136 19.25 9.02 16.39
C ILE A 136 19.38 7.54 16.77
N LEU A 137 19.29 6.65 15.78
CA LEU A 137 19.47 5.21 16.01
C LEU A 137 20.87 4.90 16.55
N ALA A 138 21.92 5.52 16.01
CA ALA A 138 23.31 5.33 16.44
C ALA A 138 23.55 5.81 17.88
N GLY A 139 22.87 6.87 18.31
CA GLY A 139 22.91 7.38 19.68
C GLY A 139 22.09 6.56 20.69
N SER A 140 21.15 5.74 20.22
CA SER A 140 20.34 4.89 21.09
C SER A 140 21.15 3.70 21.65
N LYS A 141 20.97 3.38 22.94
CA LYS A 141 21.71 2.30 23.62
C LYS A 141 21.60 0.93 22.94
N THR A 142 20.47 0.66 22.28
CA THR A 142 20.18 -0.61 21.63
C THR A 142 20.29 -0.57 20.12
N TYR A 143 20.76 0.55 19.55
CA TYR A 143 20.72 0.81 18.11
C TYR A 143 19.32 0.64 17.51
N ALA A 144 18.29 0.91 18.32
CA ALA A 144 16.91 0.63 17.97
C ALA A 144 15.95 1.54 18.70
N THR A 145 14.86 1.90 18.03
CA THR A 145 13.78 2.70 18.60
C THR A 145 12.43 2.32 17.98
N ASN A 146 11.34 2.76 18.61
CA ASN A 146 10.00 2.65 18.04
C ASN A 146 9.67 3.89 17.20
N GLU A 147 8.66 3.77 16.34
CA GLU A 147 8.30 4.82 15.38
C GLU A 147 7.85 6.13 16.05
N ALA A 148 7.15 6.07 17.18
CA ALA A 148 6.65 7.25 17.87
C ALA A 148 7.79 8.05 18.53
N GLN A 149 8.74 7.35 19.17
CA GLN A 149 9.92 7.98 19.75
C GLN A 149 10.82 8.57 18.66
N LEU A 150 11.03 7.84 17.55
CA LEU A 150 11.81 8.36 16.42
C LEU A 150 11.22 9.63 15.83
N LEU A 151 9.88 9.72 15.76
CA LEU A 151 9.20 10.91 15.28
C LEU A 151 9.43 12.11 16.22
N GLN A 152 9.33 11.89 17.53
CA GLN A 152 9.61 12.93 18.53
C GLN A 152 11.07 13.40 18.45
N ASP A 153 12.02 12.47 18.40
CA ASP A 153 13.45 12.78 18.32
C ASP A 153 13.78 13.54 17.02
N LEU A 154 13.10 13.23 15.90
CA LEU A 154 13.24 13.98 14.65
C LEU A 154 12.66 15.39 14.74
N GLU A 155 11.52 15.56 15.40
CA GLU A 155 10.92 16.88 15.62
C GLU A 155 11.83 17.77 16.46
N ASP A 156 12.45 17.22 17.50
CA ASP A 156 13.44 17.91 18.35
C ASP A 156 14.69 18.33 17.55
N GLN A 157 15.04 17.58 16.49
CA GLN A 157 16.13 17.91 15.55
C GLN A 157 15.67 18.82 14.39
N GLY A 158 14.44 19.34 14.43
CA GLY A 158 13.89 20.28 13.44
C GLY A 158 13.25 19.62 12.21
N HIS A 159 13.08 18.30 12.21
CA HIS A 159 12.43 17.54 11.14
C HIS A 159 11.00 17.10 11.52
N GLY A 160 10.10 18.06 11.69
CA GLY A 160 8.68 17.79 11.91
C GLY A 160 8.01 17.19 10.67
N ILE A 161 7.65 15.91 10.72
CA ILE A 161 7.02 15.19 9.60
C ILE A 161 5.84 14.31 10.09
N SER A 162 5.05 13.79 9.16
CA SER A 162 4.00 12.81 9.49
C SER A 162 4.56 11.40 9.65
N PHE A 163 3.85 10.53 10.36
CA PHE A 163 4.17 9.10 10.45
C PHE A 163 4.30 8.43 9.08
N ASP A 164 3.40 8.73 8.14
CA ASP A 164 3.46 8.12 6.80
C ASP A 164 4.72 8.56 6.02
N ARG A 165 5.17 9.79 6.24
CA ARG A 165 6.43 10.25 5.67
C ARG A 165 7.61 9.54 6.30
N LEU A 166 7.60 9.37 7.63
CA LEU A 166 8.63 8.64 8.36
C LEU A 166 8.72 7.18 7.88
N ARG A 167 7.59 6.50 7.70
CA ARG A 167 7.54 5.14 7.14
C ARG A 167 8.12 5.06 5.74
N THR A 168 7.86 6.07 4.92
CA THR A 168 8.42 6.14 3.56
C THR A 168 9.96 6.20 3.60
N ASP A 169 10.53 7.01 4.50
CA ASP A 169 11.99 7.08 4.65
C ASP A 169 12.58 5.82 5.27
N ILE A 170 11.93 5.25 6.29
CA ILE A 170 12.35 3.98 6.91
C ILE A 170 12.32 2.84 5.89
N ALA A 171 11.27 2.75 5.07
CA ALA A 171 11.16 1.74 4.01
C ALA A 171 12.31 1.86 3.01
N TRP A 172 12.62 3.09 2.59
CA TRP A 172 13.75 3.34 1.71
C TRP A 172 15.10 2.97 2.37
N LEU A 173 15.31 3.33 3.63
CA LEU A 173 16.52 2.97 4.38
C LEU A 173 16.65 1.44 4.56
N TYR A 174 15.53 0.74 4.70
CA TYR A 174 15.48 -0.72 4.75
C TYR A 174 15.89 -1.33 3.40
N GLU A 175 15.38 -0.79 2.29
CA GLU A 175 15.78 -1.20 0.93
C GLU A 175 17.28 -0.99 0.67
N GLN A 176 17.85 0.09 1.20
CA GLN A 176 19.31 0.33 1.12
C GLN A 176 20.11 -0.48 2.15
N HIS A 177 19.47 -1.38 2.88
CA HIS A 177 20.09 -2.17 3.95
C HIS A 177 20.78 -1.33 5.03
N ALA A 178 20.34 -0.08 5.25
CA ALA A 178 20.83 0.78 6.32
C ALA A 178 20.14 0.48 7.66
N VAL A 179 18.88 0.02 7.62
CA VAL A 179 18.11 -0.38 8.81
C VAL A 179 17.43 -1.75 8.61
N GLN A 180 17.08 -2.40 9.71
CA GLN A 180 16.23 -3.59 9.74
C GLN A 180 14.94 -3.30 10.51
N LEU A 181 13.86 -3.95 10.07
CA LEU A 181 12.56 -3.84 10.69
C LEU A 181 12.23 -5.17 11.38
N LYS A 182 11.89 -5.13 12.67
CA LYS A 182 11.42 -6.33 13.38
C LYS A 182 10.03 -6.09 13.93
N SER A 183 9.14 -7.03 13.62
CA SER A 183 7.82 -7.13 14.25
C SER A 183 7.91 -7.98 15.52
N GLY A 184 7.92 -7.33 16.68
CA GLY A 184 7.77 -7.98 17.99
C GLY A 184 6.44 -7.57 18.65
N ALA A 185 6.43 -7.41 19.98
CA ALA A 185 5.29 -6.83 20.71
C ALA A 185 5.06 -5.34 20.36
N LEU A 186 6.11 -4.64 19.94
CA LEU A 186 6.07 -3.32 19.33
C LEU A 186 6.95 -3.36 18.07
N TRP A 187 6.59 -2.57 17.06
CA TRP A 187 7.37 -2.45 15.83
C TRP A 187 8.61 -1.60 16.10
N GLY A 188 9.79 -2.12 15.74
CA GLY A 188 11.07 -1.47 16.02
C GLY A 188 11.94 -1.35 14.77
N VAL A 189 12.63 -0.21 14.66
CA VAL A 189 13.65 0.05 13.64
C VAL A 189 15.02 -0.18 14.27
N TYR A 190 15.87 -0.98 13.63
CA TYR A 190 17.19 -1.36 14.10
C TYR A 190 18.26 -0.89 13.11
N LEU A 191 19.32 -0.26 13.60
CA LEU A 191 20.45 0.13 12.78
C LEU A 191 21.25 -1.11 12.36
N THR A 192 21.69 -1.15 11.11
CA THR A 192 22.63 -2.16 10.61
C THR A 192 24.08 -1.67 10.74
N HIS A 193 25.06 -2.54 10.51
CA HIS A 193 26.46 -2.13 10.42
C HIS A 193 26.70 -1.11 9.29
N SER A 194 26.14 -1.33 8.11
CA SER A 194 26.20 -0.39 6.97
C SER A 194 25.55 0.96 7.29
N GLY A 195 24.40 0.94 8.00
CA GLY A 195 23.75 2.16 8.47
C GLY A 195 24.58 2.91 9.51
N LEU A 196 25.24 2.19 10.43
CA LEU A 196 26.14 2.78 11.42
C LEU A 196 27.38 3.41 10.77
N ASP A 197 27.99 2.73 9.80
CA ASP A 197 29.13 3.26 9.05
C ASP A 197 28.73 4.50 8.24
N ALA A 198 27.52 4.52 7.67
CA ALA A 198 26.98 5.70 7.00
C ALA A 198 26.76 6.87 7.97
N ALA A 199 26.17 6.61 9.14
CA ALA A 199 25.95 7.62 10.18
C ALA A 199 27.27 8.22 10.71
N GLN A 200 28.33 7.42 10.76
CA GLN A 200 29.66 7.84 11.21
C GLN A 200 30.54 8.40 10.09
N GLY A 201 30.02 8.52 8.87
CA GLY A 201 30.76 9.05 7.72
C GLY A 201 31.85 8.12 7.17
N ARG A 202 31.90 6.86 7.60
CA ARG A 202 32.86 5.84 7.13
C ARG A 202 32.43 5.21 5.81
N MET A 203 31.13 5.22 5.54
CA MET A 203 30.52 4.73 4.30
C MET A 203 29.61 5.81 3.73
N TRP A 204 29.45 5.85 2.41
CA TRP A 204 28.46 6.73 1.78
C TRP A 204 27.40 5.91 1.05
N ILE A 205 26.13 6.20 1.34
CA ILE A 205 24.95 5.62 0.69
C ILE A 205 24.27 6.75 -0.11
N PRO A 206 24.13 6.63 -1.44
CA PRO A 206 23.47 7.65 -2.26
C PRO A 206 22.04 7.93 -1.77
N GLY A 207 21.68 9.20 -1.59
CA GLY A 207 20.37 9.58 -1.02
C GLY A 207 20.33 9.69 0.51
N ILE A 208 21.51 9.69 1.15
CA ILE A 208 21.74 10.10 2.54
C ILE A 208 22.83 11.19 2.53
N LYS A 209 22.60 12.29 3.26
CA LYS A 209 23.60 13.36 3.39
C LYS A 209 24.85 12.82 4.07
N ARG A 210 26.02 13.33 3.69
CA ARG A 210 27.27 13.00 4.38
C ARG A 210 27.31 13.71 5.73
N PRO A 211 27.56 13.01 6.85
CA PRO A 211 27.73 13.67 8.13
C PRO A 211 28.94 14.60 8.06
N GLU A 212 28.79 15.79 8.62
CA GLU A 212 29.92 16.71 8.81
C GLU A 212 30.84 16.07 9.85
N THR A 213 32.01 15.63 9.41
CA THR A 213 33.05 15.16 10.33
C THR A 213 33.57 16.38 11.07
N ASP A 214 33.21 16.52 12.36
CA ASP A 214 34.03 17.30 13.28
C ASP A 214 35.41 16.63 13.31
N VAL A 215 36.32 17.16 12.49
CA VAL A 215 37.75 16.95 12.68
C VAL A 215 38.09 17.72 13.96
N GLN A 216 37.81 17.12 15.11
CA GLN A 216 38.50 17.48 16.34
C GLN A 216 39.97 17.12 16.12
N ALA A 217 40.74 18.16 15.82
CA ALA A 217 42.18 18.13 15.84
C ALA A 217 42.64 17.79 17.26
N ASP A 218 43.23 16.62 17.42
CA ASP A 218 44.22 16.33 18.48
C ASP A 218 45.62 16.60 17.92
#